data_AF-A0A2W4U1F5-F1
#
_entry.id   AF-A0A2W4U1F5-F1
#
_cell.length_a   1.000
_cell.length_b   1.000
_cell.length_c   1.000
_cell.angle_alpha   90.00
_cell.angle_beta   90.00
_cell.angle_gamma   90.00
#
_symmetry.space_group_name_H-M   'P 1'
#
loop_
_entity.id
_entity.type
_entity.pdbx_description
1 polymer ?
#
loop_
_entity_poly.entity_id
_entity_poly.type
_entity_poly.pdbx_seq_one_letter_code
_entity_poly.pdbx_strand_id
1 'polypeptide(L)'
;MPKPLRATRCFRWLDLPEWNLCLFSFLLNFFWEIQQMPFYQLPSEFSYFDMIRECTLATIGDAAISLIALWVVAAIAKSRQWFRQPSRWQLTSFIFVGVIITVVLEALATGVLQRWEYAAFMPTLPFLGTGLLPLLQWLLLPPIMIWFVKRQLSDSRPL
;
A
#
# COMPACT_ATOMS: atom_id res chain seq x y z
N MET A 1 12.43 -5.10 50.34
CA MET A 1 12.58 -4.44 49.03
C MET A 1 11.44 -4.91 48.11
N PRO A 2 10.54 -4.03 47.65
CA PRO A 2 9.53 -4.43 46.66
C PRO A 2 10.20 -4.63 45.30
N LYS A 3 9.88 -5.74 44.63
CA LYS A 3 10.29 -6.02 43.24
C LYS A 3 9.69 -4.96 42.31
N PRO A 4 10.42 -4.43 41.33
CA PRO A 4 9.84 -3.52 40.35
C PRO A 4 8.74 -4.27 39.58
N LEU A 5 7.54 -3.69 39.59
CA LEU A 5 6.42 -4.16 38.79
C LEU A 5 6.84 -4.08 37.32
N ARG A 6 6.96 -5.25 36.69
CA ARG A 6 7.25 -5.40 35.27
C ARG A 6 6.08 -4.79 34.51
N ALA A 7 6.25 -3.55 34.04
CA ALA A 7 5.27 -2.88 33.21
C ALA A 7 4.85 -3.83 32.08
N THR A 8 3.57 -4.15 32.06
CA THR A 8 2.94 -5.08 31.14
C THR A 8 3.21 -4.58 29.72
N ARG A 9 3.99 -5.36 28.94
CA ARG A 9 4.26 -5.13 27.51
C ARG A 9 2.94 -5.21 26.72
N CYS A 10 2.18 -4.13 26.69
CA CYS A 10 0.82 -4.14 26.12
C CYS A 10 0.83 -4.11 24.58
N PHE A 11 1.93 -3.76 23.91
CA PHE A 11 1.96 -3.59 22.44
C PHE A 11 3.09 -4.34 21.74
N ARG A 12 3.15 -5.67 21.91
CA ARG A 12 4.09 -6.54 21.17
C ARG A 12 3.85 -6.57 19.64
N TRP A 13 2.69 -6.09 19.19
CA TRP A 13 2.28 -6.06 17.77
C TRP A 13 2.83 -4.83 17.03
N LEU A 14 3.08 -3.71 17.73
CA LEU A 14 3.68 -2.50 17.16
C LEU A 14 5.16 -2.69 16.80
N ASP A 15 5.79 -3.76 17.27
CA ASP A 15 7.16 -4.13 16.91
C ASP A 15 7.25 -4.97 15.62
N LEU A 16 6.10 -5.42 15.09
CA LEU A 16 6.05 -6.24 13.88
C LEU A 16 6.10 -5.34 12.64
N PRO A 17 7.09 -5.50 11.76
CA PRO A 17 7.21 -4.65 10.58
C PRO A 17 6.07 -4.86 9.58
N GLU A 18 5.53 -6.07 9.47
CA GLU A 18 4.38 -6.37 8.61
C GLU A 18 3.13 -5.64 9.09
N TRP A 19 2.92 -5.55 10.41
CA TRP A 19 1.78 -4.83 10.98
C TRP A 19 1.88 -3.33 10.70
N ASN A 20 3.04 -2.73 10.97
CA ASN A 20 3.27 -1.30 10.68
C ASN A 20 3.14 -1.00 9.20
N LEU A 21 3.69 -1.86 8.33
CA LEU A 21 3.54 -1.68 6.88
C LEU A 21 2.08 -1.74 6.47
N CYS A 22 1.32 -2.74 6.96
CA CYS A 22 -0.11 -2.86 6.66
C CYS A 22 -0.89 -1.62 7.10
N LEU A 23 -0.63 -1.11 8.30
CA LEU A 23 -1.27 0.09 8.82
C LEU A 23 -0.96 1.33 7.98
N PHE A 24 0.32 1.63 7.75
CA PHE A 24 0.71 2.80 6.96
C PHE A 24 0.27 2.68 5.50
N SER A 25 0.35 1.48 4.93
CA SER A 25 -0.16 1.19 3.60
C SER A 25 -1.66 1.46 3.52
N PHE A 26 -2.45 0.94 4.46
CA PHE A 26 -3.89 1.16 4.48
C PHE A 26 -4.22 2.65 4.56
N LEU A 27 -3.62 3.39 5.50
CA LEU A 27 -3.94 4.80 5.69
C LEU A 27 -3.54 5.67 4.48
N LEU A 28 -2.35 5.44 3.92
CA LEU A 28 -1.85 6.22 2.78
C LEU A 28 -2.61 5.91 1.49
N ASN A 29 -2.89 4.62 1.22
CA ASN A 29 -3.68 4.25 0.05
C ASN A 29 -5.12 4.74 0.20
N PHE A 30 -5.75 4.63 1.38
CA PHE A 30 -7.12 5.13 1.57
C PHE A 30 -7.25 6.63 1.28
N PHE A 31 -6.29 7.42 1.77
CA PHE A 31 -6.25 8.84 1.46
C PHE A 31 -6.13 9.07 -0.05
N TRP A 32 -5.26 8.31 -0.72
CA TRP A 32 -5.02 8.41 -2.15
C TRP A 32 -6.22 7.97 -3.00
N GLU A 33 -6.87 6.86 -2.67
CA GLU A 33 -8.08 6.34 -3.31
C GLU A 33 -9.20 7.39 -3.32
N ILE A 34 -9.44 8.06 -2.18
CA ILE A 34 -10.42 9.15 -2.11
C ILE A 34 -10.09 10.28 -3.09
N GLN A 35 -8.80 10.63 -3.25
CA GLN A 35 -8.39 11.66 -4.21
C GLN A 35 -8.51 11.20 -5.66
N GLN A 36 -8.43 9.89 -5.93
CA GLN A 36 -8.58 9.34 -7.28
C GLN A 36 -10.04 9.26 -7.74
N MET A 37 -11.00 9.16 -6.82
CA MET A 37 -12.42 8.96 -7.15
C MET A 37 -12.96 9.84 -8.30
N PRO A 38 -12.64 11.14 -8.40
CA PRO A 38 -13.10 11.96 -9.52
C PRO A 38 -12.69 11.42 -10.90
N PHE A 39 -11.56 10.73 -11.00
CA PHE A 39 -11.01 10.22 -12.25
C PHE A 39 -11.62 8.89 -12.69
N TYR A 40 -12.53 8.32 -11.90
CA TYR A 40 -13.32 7.15 -12.27
C TYR A 40 -14.73 7.55 -12.67
N GLN A 41 -15.32 6.79 -13.58
CA GLN A 41 -16.69 6.99 -13.99
C GLN A 41 -17.62 6.38 -12.93
N LEU A 42 -18.22 7.27 -12.14
CA LEU A 42 -19.12 6.90 -11.05
C LEU A 42 -20.57 6.82 -11.55
N PRO A 43 -21.32 5.75 -11.25
CA PRO A 43 -22.76 5.70 -11.49
C PRO A 43 -23.49 6.85 -10.79
N SER A 44 -24.56 7.36 -11.39
CA SER A 44 -25.34 8.50 -10.86
C SER A 44 -25.95 8.24 -9.49
N GLU A 45 -26.18 6.97 -9.17
CA GLU A 45 -26.81 6.46 -7.96
C GLU A 45 -25.83 6.13 -6.84
N PHE A 46 -24.51 6.34 -7.03
CA PHE A 46 -23.52 6.06 -6.00
C PHE A 46 -23.74 6.93 -4.76
N SER A 47 -24.04 6.28 -3.63
CA SER A 47 -24.08 6.95 -2.34
C SER A 47 -22.67 7.27 -1.84
N TYR A 48 -22.55 8.24 -0.93
CA TYR A 48 -21.32 8.46 -0.18
C TYR A 48 -20.84 7.20 0.55
N PHE A 49 -21.77 6.36 0.99
CA PHE A 49 -21.44 5.09 1.64
C PHE A 49 -20.81 4.08 0.66
N ASP A 50 -21.32 4.02 -0.58
CA ASP A 50 -20.77 3.14 -1.62
C ASP A 50 -19.35 3.58 -2.01
N MET A 51 -19.13 4.89 -2.14
CA MET A 51 -17.80 5.46 -2.37
C MET A 51 -16.80 5.05 -1.29
N ILE A 52 -17.16 5.20 -0.01
CA ILE A 52 -16.29 4.81 1.11
C ILE A 52 -16.04 3.29 1.08
N ARG A 53 -17.06 2.49 0.79
CA ARG A 53 -16.94 1.03 0.71
C ARG A 53 -15.99 0.60 -0.39
N GLU A 54 -16.13 1.13 -1.60
CA GLU A 54 -15.25 0.80 -2.73
C GLU A 54 -13.81 1.28 -2.47
N CYS A 55 -13.62 2.52 -1.98
CA CYS A 55 -12.29 3.00 -1.56
C CYS A 55 -11.66 2.09 -0.50
N THR A 56 -12.45 1.63 0.47
CA THR A 56 -11.98 0.71 1.53
C THR A 56 -11.55 -0.62 0.93
N LEU A 57 -12.33 -1.20 0.01
CA LEU A 57 -12.00 -2.46 -0.63
C LEU A 57 -10.74 -2.35 -1.51
N ALA A 58 -10.60 -1.27 -2.28
CA ALA A 58 -9.41 -0.97 -3.06
C ALA A 58 -8.17 -0.86 -2.15
N THR A 59 -8.28 -0.08 -1.08
CA THR A 59 -7.22 0.09 -0.07
C THR A 59 -6.78 -1.24 0.56
N ILE A 60 -7.74 -2.12 0.88
CA ILE A 60 -7.43 -3.46 1.42
C ILE A 60 -6.63 -4.27 0.39
N GLY A 61 -7.00 -4.17 -0.89
CA GLY A 61 -6.25 -4.71 -2.02
C GLY A 61 -4.81 -4.20 -2.04
N ASP A 62 -4.61 -2.88 -2.01
CA ASP A 62 -3.26 -2.28 -2.05
C ASP A 62 -2.40 -2.62 -0.83
N ALA A 63 -3.00 -2.73 0.35
CA ALA A 63 -2.33 -3.21 1.54
C ALA A 63 -1.87 -4.67 1.38
N ALA A 64 -2.71 -5.53 0.78
CA ALA A 64 -2.33 -6.91 0.46
C ALA A 64 -1.20 -6.96 -0.58
N ILE A 65 -1.26 -6.16 -1.64
CA ILE A 65 -0.20 -6.07 -2.66
C ILE A 65 1.11 -5.60 -2.00
N SER A 66 1.05 -4.60 -1.12
CA SER A 66 2.21 -4.10 -0.39
C SER A 66 2.84 -5.16 0.51
N LEU A 67 2.04 -5.99 1.19
CA LEU A 67 2.55 -7.13 1.97
C LEU A 67 3.20 -8.20 1.07
N ILE A 68 2.57 -8.52 -0.06
CA ILE A 68 3.13 -9.46 -1.05
C ILE A 68 4.48 -8.94 -1.57
N ALA A 69 4.54 -7.68 -1.99
CA ALA A 69 5.76 -7.05 -2.46
C ALA A 69 6.86 -7.06 -1.38
N LEU A 70 6.50 -6.83 -0.11
CA LEU A 70 7.45 -6.86 1.01
C LEU A 70 8.10 -8.25 1.13
N TRP A 71 7.28 -9.31 1.07
CA TRP A 71 7.74 -10.68 1.19
C TRP A 71 8.52 -11.16 -0.03
N VAL A 72 8.12 -10.77 -1.25
CA VAL A 72 8.89 -11.04 -2.46
C VAL A 72 10.29 -10.44 -2.35
N VAL A 73 10.40 -9.17 -1.98
CA VAL A 73 11.71 -8.52 -1.79
C VAL A 73 12.49 -9.17 -0.66
N ALA A 74 11.84 -9.53 0.45
CA ALA A 74 12.50 -10.21 1.57
C ALA A 74 13.06 -11.58 1.16
N ALA A 75 12.34 -12.33 0.33
CA ALA A 75 12.78 -13.62 -0.20
C ALA A 75 14.00 -13.46 -1.11
N ILE A 76 13.97 -12.48 -2.02
CA ILE A 76 15.08 -12.22 -2.94
C ILE A 76 16.32 -11.70 -2.18
N ALA A 77 16.10 -10.79 -1.23
CA ALA A 77 17.16 -10.23 -0.40
C ALA A 77 17.67 -11.20 0.68
N LYS A 78 17.02 -12.36 0.86
CA LYS A 78 17.25 -13.33 1.95
C LYS A 78 17.27 -12.69 3.35
N SER A 79 16.55 -11.59 3.52
CA SER A 79 16.51 -10.83 4.76
C SER A 79 15.13 -10.24 4.98
N ARG A 80 14.47 -10.67 6.05
CA ARG A 80 13.19 -10.12 6.47
C ARG A 80 13.30 -8.67 6.96
N GLN A 81 14.51 -8.20 7.31
CA GLN A 81 14.71 -6.88 7.91
C GLN A 81 15.19 -5.82 6.91
N TRP A 82 15.09 -6.09 5.61
CA TRP A 82 15.59 -5.21 4.56
C TRP A 82 15.05 -3.77 4.65
N PHE A 83 13.81 -3.59 5.10
CA PHE A 83 13.16 -2.28 5.27
C PHE A 83 13.81 -1.39 6.34
N ARG A 84 14.65 -1.92 7.25
CA ARG A 84 15.33 -1.12 8.28
C ARG A 84 16.40 -0.21 7.68
N GLN A 85 17.11 -0.71 6.68
CA GLN A 85 18.13 0.00 5.91
C GLN A 85 17.97 -0.41 4.45
N PRO A 86 16.91 0.05 3.77
CA PRO A 86 16.60 -0.40 2.43
C PRO A 86 17.67 0.10 1.46
N SER A 87 18.29 -0.83 0.74
CA SER A 87 19.11 -0.49 -0.42
C SER A 87 18.22 0.03 -1.56
N ARG A 88 18.81 0.80 -2.49
CA ARG A 88 18.09 1.33 -3.65
C ARG A 88 17.39 0.21 -4.45
N TRP A 89 18.08 -0.90 -4.66
CA TRP A 89 17.56 -2.08 -5.36
C TRP A 89 16.33 -2.69 -4.67
N GLN A 90 16.32 -2.79 -3.34
CA GLN A 90 15.20 -3.36 -2.60
C GLN A 90 13.96 -2.45 -2.71
N LEU A 91 14.15 -1.14 -2.59
CA LEU A 91 13.07 -0.18 -2.75
C LEU A 91 12.52 -0.18 -4.18
N THR A 92 13.39 -0.19 -5.20
CA THR A 92 12.95 -0.26 -6.60
C THR A 92 12.23 -1.58 -6.90
N SER A 93 12.68 -2.69 -6.32
CA SER A 93 12.01 -3.99 -6.46
C SER A 93 10.63 -3.99 -5.82
N PHE A 94 10.50 -3.38 -4.65
CA PHE A 94 9.25 -3.26 -3.93
C PHE A 94 8.21 -2.49 -4.76
N ILE A 95 8.61 -1.35 -5.33
CA ILE A 95 7.80 -0.56 -6.25
C ILE A 95 7.45 -1.38 -7.50
N PHE A 96 8.45 -2.02 -8.11
CA PHE A 96 8.27 -2.76 -9.36
C PHE A 96 7.29 -3.93 -9.24
N VAL A 97 7.37 -4.70 -8.15
CA VAL A 97 6.42 -5.79 -7.87
C VAL A 97 5.00 -5.25 -7.73
N GLY A 98 4.82 -4.17 -6.98
CA GLY A 98 3.52 -3.52 -6.82
C GLY A 98 2.95 -3.01 -8.14
N VAL A 99 3.77 -2.30 -8.94
CA VAL A 99 3.38 -1.83 -10.28
C VAL A 99 2.92 -2.98 -11.16
N ILE A 100 3.66 -4.09 -11.23
CA ILE A 100 3.28 -5.25 -12.05
C ILE A 100 1.92 -5.78 -11.61
N ILE A 101 1.74 -6.00 -10.30
CA ILE A 101 0.49 -6.58 -9.78
C ILE A 101 -0.68 -5.64 -10.07
N THR A 102 -0.53 -4.34 -9.83
CA THR A 102 -1.58 -3.35 -10.10
C THR A 102 -1.91 -3.24 -11.58
N VAL A 103 -0.92 -3.22 -12.48
CA VAL A 103 -1.17 -3.21 -13.94
C VAL A 103 -2.01 -4.42 -14.35
N VAL A 104 -1.69 -5.61 -13.84
CA VAL A 104 -2.44 -6.83 -14.13
C VAL A 104 -3.88 -6.74 -13.58
N LEU A 105 -4.05 -6.28 -12.34
CA LEU A 105 -5.36 -6.15 -11.72
C LEU A 105 -6.23 -5.08 -12.41
N GLU A 106 -5.67 -3.93 -12.76
CA GLU A 106 -6.36 -2.87 -13.51
C GLU A 106 -6.77 -3.35 -14.91
N ALA A 107 -5.91 -4.06 -15.62
CA ALA A 107 -6.24 -4.63 -16.93
C ALA A 107 -7.38 -5.66 -16.84
N LEU A 108 -7.40 -6.48 -15.77
CA LEU A 108 -8.51 -7.41 -15.52
C LEU A 108 -9.78 -6.67 -15.13
N ALA A 109 -9.69 -5.64 -14.30
CA ALA A 109 -10.83 -4.89 -13.79
C ALA A 109 -11.51 -4.06 -14.87
N THR A 110 -10.75 -3.32 -15.68
CA THR A 110 -11.28 -2.46 -16.75
C THR A 110 -11.62 -3.24 -18.03
N GLY A 111 -10.91 -4.34 -18.30
CA GLY A 111 -11.14 -5.18 -19.48
C GLY A 111 -12.14 -6.30 -19.22
N VAL A 112 -11.65 -7.42 -18.69
CA VAL A 112 -12.38 -8.70 -18.65
C VAL A 112 -13.55 -8.67 -17.66
N LEU A 113 -13.36 -8.04 -16.51
CA LEU A 113 -14.33 -8.06 -15.41
C LEU A 113 -15.29 -6.87 -15.44
N GLN A 114 -15.00 -5.84 -16.24
CA GLN A 114 -15.77 -4.58 -16.36
C GLN A 114 -16.24 -4.05 -14.99
N ARG A 115 -15.33 -4.07 -14.02
CA ARG A 115 -15.57 -3.68 -12.62
C ARG A 115 -15.70 -2.17 -12.47
N TRP A 116 -14.91 -1.42 -13.23
CA TRP A 116 -14.91 0.03 -13.24
C TRP A 116 -14.41 0.55 -14.58
N GLU A 117 -14.77 1.80 -14.88
CA GLU A 117 -14.35 2.52 -16.08
C GLU A 117 -13.67 3.83 -15.69
N TYR A 118 -12.66 4.22 -16.45
CA TYR A 118 -11.97 5.48 -16.24
C TYR A 118 -12.78 6.65 -16.83
N ALA A 119 -12.81 7.78 -16.13
CA ALA A 119 -13.40 8.99 -16.67
C ALA A 119 -12.60 9.50 -17.88
N ALA A 120 -13.25 10.28 -18.76
CA ALA A 120 -12.63 10.79 -19.98
C ALA A 120 -11.35 11.62 -19.77
N PHE A 121 -11.14 12.17 -18.57
CA PHE A 121 -9.96 12.96 -18.21
C PHE A 121 -8.91 12.17 -17.42
N MET A 122 -9.10 10.88 -17.15
CA MET A 122 -8.06 10.01 -16.57
C MET A 122 -6.92 9.87 -17.59
N PRO A 123 -5.70 10.33 -17.29
CA PRO A 123 -4.57 10.03 -18.13
C PRO A 123 -4.27 8.54 -18.06
N THR A 124 -4.22 7.85 -19.20
CA THR A 124 -3.91 6.43 -19.31
C THR A 124 -2.59 6.21 -20.05
N LEU A 125 -1.92 5.08 -19.77
CA LEU A 125 -0.74 4.70 -20.53
C LEU A 125 -1.14 4.19 -21.92
N PRO A 126 -0.56 4.73 -23.01
CA PRO A 126 -1.03 4.47 -24.38
C PRO A 126 -0.91 2.99 -24.82
N PHE A 127 -0.02 2.22 -24.21
CA PHE A 127 0.18 0.80 -24.56
C PHE A 127 -0.54 -0.17 -23.62
N LEU A 128 -0.77 0.24 -22.37
CA LEU A 128 -1.31 -0.64 -21.33
C LEU A 128 -2.80 -0.37 -21.05
N GLY A 129 -3.32 0.80 -21.42
CA GLY A 129 -4.66 1.25 -21.06
C GLY A 129 -4.85 1.56 -19.57
N THR A 130 -3.89 1.17 -18.72
CA THR A 130 -3.89 1.41 -17.28
C THR A 130 -3.87 2.91 -16.96
N GLY A 131 -4.68 3.31 -15.98
CA GLY A 131 -4.69 4.66 -15.45
C GLY A 131 -3.34 5.06 -14.85
N LEU A 132 -2.97 6.33 -15.00
CA LEU A 132 -1.71 6.85 -14.50
C LEU A 132 -1.71 7.00 -12.97
N LEU A 133 -2.87 7.27 -12.35
CA LEU A 133 -2.96 7.51 -10.91
C LEU A 133 -2.61 6.27 -10.07
N PRO A 134 -3.09 5.05 -10.40
CA PRO A 134 -2.61 3.83 -9.74
C PRO A 134 -1.09 3.63 -9.86
N LEU A 135 -0.47 4.05 -10.96
CA LEU A 135 0.98 3.94 -11.13
C LEU A 135 1.73 4.98 -10.29
N LEU A 136 1.22 6.21 -10.23
CA LEU A 136 1.75 7.26 -9.37
C LEU A 136 1.65 6.89 -7.89
N GLN A 137 0.59 6.18 -7.50
CA GLN A 137 0.43 5.60 -6.17
C GLN A 137 1.65 4.76 -5.78
N TRP A 138 2.01 3.80 -6.64
CA TRP A 138 3.15 2.92 -6.44
C TRP A 138 4.50 3.62 -6.54
N LEU A 139 4.59 4.74 -7.25
CA LEU A 139 5.81 5.51 -7.30
C LEU A 139 6.03 6.34 -6.01
N LEU A 140 4.95 6.92 -5.48
CA LEU A 140 5.01 7.92 -4.41
C LEU A 140 4.81 7.34 -3.01
N LEU A 141 3.83 6.45 -2.82
CA LEU A 141 3.47 5.97 -1.49
C LEU A 141 4.48 4.95 -0.92
N PRO A 142 5.02 3.98 -1.68
CA PRO A 142 5.96 3.00 -1.15
C PRO A 142 7.21 3.58 -0.46
N PRO A 143 7.90 4.61 -1.01
CA PRO A 143 8.99 5.28 -0.29
C PRO A 143 8.54 5.89 1.05
N ILE A 144 7.35 6.50 1.07
CA ILE A 144 6.77 7.14 2.26
C ILE A 144 6.41 6.07 3.31
N MET A 145 5.78 4.97 2.90
CA MET A 145 5.46 3.83 3.75
C MET A 145 6.71 3.27 4.44
N ILE A 146 7.76 2.99 3.66
CA ILE A 146 9.02 2.44 4.19
C ILE A 146 9.70 3.43 5.14
N TRP A 147 9.62 4.74 4.87
CA TRP A 147 10.13 5.77 5.77
C TRP A 147 9.39 5.77 7.12
N PHE A 148 8.06 5.70 7.12
CA PHE A 148 7.26 5.63 8.35
C PHE A 148 7.55 4.36 9.15
N VAL A 149 7.57 3.19 8.50
CA VAL A 149 7.89 1.90 9.13
C VAL A 149 9.28 1.95 9.78
N LYS A 150 10.26 2.50 9.07
CA LYS A 150 11.63 2.65 9.60
C LYS A 150 11.64 3.56 10.83
N ARG A 151 10.98 4.71 10.77
CA ARG A 151 10.92 5.68 11.87
C ARG A 151 10.29 5.07 13.13
N GLN A 152 9.13 4.43 12.98
CA GLN A 152 8.42 3.82 14.11
C GLN A 152 9.25 2.73 14.80
N LEU A 153 9.91 1.87 14.02
CA LEU A 153 10.73 0.77 14.55
C LEU A 153 12.08 1.22 15.11
N SER A 154 12.57 2.41 14.73
CA SER A 154 13.75 3.02 15.32
C SER A 154 13.49 3.53 16.75
N ASP A 155 12.30 4.10 16.99
CA ASP A 155 11.91 4.63 18.31
C ASP A 155 11.56 3.52 19.32
N SER A 156 11.24 2.30 18.86
CA SER A 156 10.88 1.16 19.73
C SER A 156 12.07 0.41 20.34
N ARG A 157 13.33 0.83 20.11
CA ARG A 157 14.48 0.20 20.78
C ARG A 157 14.63 0.75 22.21
N PRO A 158 14.53 -0.08 23.27
CA PRO A 158 15.08 0.32 24.56
C PRO A 158 16.60 0.36 24.43
N LEU A 159 17.21 1.45 24.92
CA LEU A 159 18.65 1.56 25.18
C LEU A 159 19.13 0.41 26.07
#